data_AF-M2YAK8-F1
#
_entry.id   AF-M2YAK8-F1
#
_cell.length_a   1.000
_cell.length_b   1.000
_cell.length_c   1.000
_cell.angle_alpha   90.00
_cell.angle_beta   90.00
_cell.angle_gamma   90.00
#
_symmetry.space_group_name_H-M   'P 1'
#
loop_
_entity.id
_entity.type
_entity.pdbx_description
1 polymer ?
#
loop_
_entity_poly.entity_id
_entity_poly.type
_entity_poly.pdbx_seq_one_letter_code
_entity_poly.pdbx_strand_id
1 'polypeptide(L)' 'MPERFGKWNSIYKRFNRWAEDGTWEMLLAEVQKPADAAGKIDWVVSIDSTIARVHQHGATLKRDTGGSAESQESAVRAA' A
#
# COMPACT_ATOMS: atom_id res chain seq x y z
N MET A 1 11.50 13.05 -5.34
CA MET A 1 11.59 12.55 -3.94
C MET A 1 12.44 13.53 -3.15
N PRO A 2 12.09 13.87 -1.90
CA PRO A 2 12.92 14.75 -1.08
C PRO A 2 14.34 14.21 -0.91
N GLU A 3 15.34 15.09 -0.98
CA GLU A 3 16.77 14.74 -0.95
C GLU A 3 17.17 13.94 0.30
N ARG A 4 16.53 14.23 1.44
CA ARG A 4 16.75 13.53 2.72
C ARG A 4 16.61 12.00 2.67
N PHE A 5 15.92 11.47 1.67
CA PHE A 5 15.73 10.04 1.49
C PHE A 5 16.77 9.41 0.54
N GLY A 6 17.55 10.22 -0.18
CA GLY A 6 18.60 9.75 -1.10
C GLY A 6 18.13 9.55 -2.55
N LYS A 7 18.70 8.56 -3.24
CA LYS A 7 18.40 8.31 -4.67
C LYS A 7 17.13 7.47 -4.80
N TRP A 8 16.12 8.02 -5.48
CA TRP A 8 14.82 7.35 -5.65
C TRP A 8 14.94 5.95 -6.30
N ASN A 9 15.82 5.78 -7.28
CA ASN A 9 15.96 4.51 -8.02
C ASN A 9 16.50 3.39 -7.12
N SER A 10 17.44 3.72 -6.23
CA SER A 10 17.99 2.77 -5.27
C SER A 10 16.95 2.33 -4.24
N ILE A 11 16.12 3.27 -3.76
CA ILE A 11 15.00 2.97 -2.86
C ILE A 11 14.00 2.07 -3.56
N TYR A 12 13.56 2.43 -4.76
CA TYR A 12 12.59 1.64 -5.52
C TYR A 12 13.09 0.22 -5.77
N LYS A 13 14.35 0.05 -6.18
CA LYS A 13 14.95 -1.28 -6.38
C LYS A 13 14.98 -2.12 -5.10
N ARG A 14 15.25 -1.50 -3.95
CA ARG A 14 15.19 -2.20 -2.66
C ARG A 14 13.76 -2.59 -2.31
N PHE A 15 12.83 -1.64 -2.44
CA PHE A 15 11.41 -1.88 -2.19
C PHE A 15 10.90 -3.07 -3.01
N ASN A 16 11.20 -3.10 -4.31
CA ASN A 16 10.77 -4.17 -5.20
C ASN A 16 11.40 -5.51 -4.83
N ARG A 17 12.70 -5.53 -4.54
CA ARG A 17 13.38 -6.76 -4.09
C ARG A 17 12.75 -7.33 -2.83
N TRP A 18 12.46 -6.47 -1.85
CA TRP A 18 11.84 -6.88 -0.59
C TRP A 18 10.41 -7.38 -0.75
N ALA A 19 9.70 -6.91 -1.78
CA ALA A 19 8.39 -7.45 -2.14
C ALA A 19 8.51 -8.81 -2.86
N GLU A 20 9.54 -8.99 -3.69
CA GLU A 20 9.78 -10.24 -4.40
C GLU A 20 10.32 -11.36 -3.50
N ASP A 21 11.15 -11.03 -2.51
CA ASP A 21 11.83 -12.01 -1.64
C ASP A 21 11.11 -12.29 -0.31
N GLY A 22 9.95 -11.67 -0.07
CA GLY A 22 9.14 -11.90 1.13
C GLY A 22 9.57 -11.10 2.37
N THR A 23 10.52 -10.17 2.23
CA THR A 23 11.02 -9.36 3.36
C THR A 23 9.92 -8.52 4.00
N TRP A 24 8.97 -7.98 3.21
CA TRP A 24 7.88 -7.18 3.77
C TRP A 24 6.94 -8.01 4.65
N GLU A 25 6.63 -9.23 4.25
CA GLU A 25 5.82 -10.19 4.99
C GLU A 25 6.51 -10.56 6.31
N MET A 26 7.82 -10.83 6.27
CA MET A 26 8.62 -11.10 7.46
C MET A 26 8.59 -9.90 8.43
N LEU A 27 8.83 -8.68 7.93
CA LEU A 27 8.81 -7.47 8.75
C LEU A 27 7.43 -7.24 9.39
N LEU A 28 6.36 -7.45 8.64
CA LEU A 28 5.00 -7.34 9.17
C LEU A 28 4.78 -8.32 10.32
N ALA A 29 5.15 -9.58 10.14
CA ALA A 29 5.02 -10.60 11.17
C ALA A 29 5.81 -10.23 12.44
N GLU A 30 7.07 -9.78 12.30
CA GLU A 30 7.88 -9.35 13.46
C GLU A 30 7.26 -8.18 14.21
N VAL A 31 6.70 -7.20 13.51
CA VAL A 31 6.04 -6.04 14.13
C VAL A 31 4.73 -6.43 14.81
N GLN A 32 4.02 -7.42 14.30
CA GLN A 32 2.77 -7.91 14.88
C GLN A 32 3.00 -8.75 16.15
N LYS A 33 4.10 -9.50 16.25
CA LYS A 33 4.37 -10.42 17.38
C LYS A 33 4.14 -9.81 18.78
N PRO A 34 4.63 -8.60 19.13
CA PRO A 34 4.42 -8.05 20.47
C PRO A 34 2.95 -7.68 20.73
N ALA A 35 2.23 -7.22 19.70
CA ALA A 35 0.83 -6.88 19.81
C ALA A 35 -0.05 -8.14 19.92
N ASP A 36 0.28 -9.18 19.17
CA ASP A 36 -0.33 -10.50 19.26
C ASP A 36 -0.13 -11.11 20.65
N ALA A 37 1.12 -11.13 21.16
CA ALA A 37 1.44 -11.62 22.50
C ALA A 37 0.71 -10.85 23.63
N ALA A 38 0.35 -9.59 23.38
CA ALA A 38 -0.42 -8.75 24.31
C ALA A 38 -1.94 -8.87 24.12
N GLY A 39 -2.42 -9.74 23.22
CA GLY A 39 -3.83 -9.92 22.91
C GLY A 39 -4.49 -8.70 22.23
N LYS A 40 -3.70 -7.87 21.54
CA LYS A 40 -4.16 -6.63 20.90
C LYS A 40 -4.52 -6.78 19.42
N ILE A 41 -4.24 -7.94 18.84
CA ILE A 41 -4.60 -8.26 17.47
C ILE A 41 -5.79 -9.22 17.51
N ASP A 42 -6.90 -8.80 16.91
CA ASP A 42 -7.99 -9.70 16.57
C ASP A 42 -7.73 -10.25 15.16
N TRP A 43 -7.53 -11.57 15.05
CA TRP A 43 -7.22 -12.25 13.79
C TRP A 43 -8.46 -12.51 12.92
N VAL A 44 -9.62 -11.95 13.28
CA VAL A 44 -10.77 -11.86 12.38
C VAL A 44 -10.35 -11.08 11.13
N VAL A 45 -10.61 -11.67 9.95
CA VAL A 45 -10.25 -11.08 8.66
C VAL A 45 -10.94 -9.73 8.49
N SER A 46 -10.18 -8.65 8.63
CA SER A 46 -10.62 -7.30 8.28
C SER A 46 -10.26 -7.03 6.82
N ILE A 47 -11.27 -6.81 5.98
CA ILE A 47 -11.08 -6.44 4.59
C ILE A 47 -11.37 -4.94 4.48
N ASP A 48 -10.32 -4.13 4.41
CA ASP A 48 -10.42 -2.74 3.98
C ASP A 48 -9.84 -2.57 2.58
N SER A 49 -10.28 -1.51 1.89
CA SER A 49 -9.66 -1.08 0.65
C SER A 49 -9.28 0.39 0.78
N THR A 50 -8.02 0.70 0.46
CA THR A 50 -7.51 2.06 0.45
C THR A 50 -6.82 2.32 -0.89
N ILE A 51 -7.10 3.48 -1.50
CA ILE A 51 -6.49 3.88 -2.78
C ILE A 51 -5.43 4.95 -2.55
N ALA A 52 -4.17 4.60 -2.80
CA ALA A 52 -3.06 5.56 -2.86
C ALA A 52 -2.89 6.05 -4.32
N ARG A 53 -3.31 7.28 -4.61
CA ARG A 53 -3.17 7.87 -5.95
C ARG A 53 -1.77 8.43 -6.17
N VAL A 54 -1.16 8.05 -7.28
CA VAL A 54 0.08 8.66 -7.77
C VAL A 54 -0.23 9.91 -8.61
N HIS A 55 0.65 10.90 -8.57
CA HIS A 55 0.59 12.03 -9.49
C HIS A 55 0.68 11.55 -10.94
N GLN A 56 0.04 12.25 -11.89
CA GLN A 56 -0.05 11.83 -13.29
C GLN A 56 1.30 11.46 -13.92
N HIS A 57 2.37 12.19 -13.61
CA HIS A 57 3.72 11.91 -14.12
C HIS A 57 4.38 10.65 -13.52
N GLY A 58 3.81 10.07 -12.46
CA GLY A 58 4.23 8.80 -11.89
C GLY A 58 3.31 7.62 -12.25
N ALA A 59 2.21 7.86 -12.97
CA ALA A 59 1.33 6.79 -13.42
C ALA A 59 1.93 6.14 -14.68
N THR A 60 2.53 4.96 -14.53
CA THR A 60 3.16 4.20 -15.63
C THR A 60 2.21 3.22 -16.33
N LEU A 61 0.97 3.11 -15.88
CA LEU A 61 -0.04 2.24 -16.50
C LEU A 61 -0.61 2.89 -17.77
N LYS A 62 -0.58 2.15 -18.88
CA LYS A 62 -1.29 2.50 -20.11
C LYS A 62 -2.79 2.53 -19.80
N ARG A 63 -3.44 3.69 -19.94
CA ARG A 63 -4.89 3.83 -19.74
C ARG A 63 -5.60 3.76 -21.08
N ASP A 64 -6.61 2.90 -21.20
CA ASP A 64 -7.73 3.21 -22.09
C ASP A 64 -8.40 4.46 -21.52
N THR A 65 -8.31 5.57 -22.24
CA THR A 65 -8.92 6.82 -21.80
C THR A 65 -10.43 6.69 -22.06
N GLY A 66 -11.23 6.48 -20.99
CA GLY A 66 -12.69 6.34 -21.11
C GLY A 66 -13.39 5.52 -20.02
N GLY A 67 -12.85 5.45 -18.80
CA GLY A 67 -13.55 4.75 -17.69
C GLY A 67 -14.81 5.49 -17.27
N SER A 68 -15.95 4.80 -17.19
CA SER A 68 -17.27 5.40 -16.90
C SER A 68 -17.48 5.82 -15.44
N ALA A 69 -16.54 5.54 -14.54
CA ALA A 69 -16.72 5.76 -13.11
C ALA A 69 -15.42 6.26 -12.44
N GLU A 70 -15.52 7.41 -11.79
CA GLU A 70 -14.53 7.92 -10.86
C GLU A 70 -14.84 7.33 -9.47
N SER A 71 -13.91 6.57 -8.85
CA SER A 71 -14.07 6.03 -7.47
C SER A 71 -14.14 7.11 -6.37
N GLN A 72 -14.21 8.36 -6.78
CA GLN A 72 -14.32 9.56 -5.95
C GLN A 72 -15.75 9.82 -5.46
N GLU A 73 -16.73 9.13 -6.06
CA GLU A 73 -18.16 9.30 -5.77
C GLU A 73 -18.76 7.99 -5.22
N SER A 74 -18.38 7.63 -4.00
CA SER A 74 -19.17 6.68 -3.19
C SER A 74 -19.70 7.42 -1.97
N ALA A 75 -20.61 8.35 -2.21
CA ALA A 75 -21.43 8.93 -1.16
C ALA A 75 -22.67 8.05 -0.94
N VAL A 76 -22.53 6.92 -0.24
CA VAL A 76 -23.67 6.32 0.44
C VAL A 76 -23.24 5.83 1.82
N ARG A 77 -23.67 6.59 2.83
CA ARG A 77 -23.68 6.21 4.24
C ARG A 77 -24.79 5.16 4.39
N ALA A 78 -24.45 3.92 4.74
CA ALA A 78 -25.46 2.96 5.19
C ALA A 78 -25.78 3.24 6.67
N ALA A 79 -27.06 3.44 6.96
CA ALA A 79 -27.62 3.56 8.30
C ALA A 79 -27.91 2.19 8.91
#